data_AF-A0A839ING2-F1
#
_entry.id   AF-A0A839ING2-F1
#
_cell.length_a   1.000
_cell.length_b   1.000
_cell.length_c   1.000
_cell.angle_alpha   90.00
_cell.angle_beta   90.00
_cell.angle_gamma   90.00
#
_symmetry.space_group_name_H-M   'P 1'
#
loop_
_entity.id
_entity.type
_entity.pdbx_description
1 polymer ?
#
loop_
_entity_poly.entity_id
_entity_poly.type
_entity_poly.pdbx_seq_one_letter_code
_entity_poly.pdbx_strand_id
1 'polypeptide(L)'
;MVQKKKPGIASETFWLRILFMLFFVVAYQVVELLILLTALIQLVFVAINGDKNLFLQQSGAALSDYAQQIFRFLTWNQDEKPFPFSPWPEGAAAEADPYLPDESEKQDR
;
A
#
# COMPACT_ATOMS: atom_id res chain seq x y z
N MET A 1 -8.07 7.58 47.09
CA MET A 1 -8.27 7.70 45.62
C MET A 1 -7.10 8.46 45.04
N VAL A 2 -6.11 7.80 44.44
CA VAL A 2 -4.95 8.47 43.81
C VAL A 2 -5.24 8.59 42.31
N GLN A 3 -5.73 9.75 41.89
CA GLN A 3 -5.77 10.15 40.48
C GLN A 3 -4.59 11.08 40.24
N LYS A 4 -3.54 10.65 39.52
CA LYS A 4 -2.52 11.59 38.99
C LYS A 4 -1.68 11.01 37.86
N LYS A 5 -2.14 11.24 36.62
CA LYS A 5 -1.52 11.99 35.51
C LYS A 5 -2.08 11.42 34.20
N LYS A 6 -3.02 12.11 33.54
CA LYS A 6 -3.59 11.70 32.24
C LYS A 6 -2.48 11.82 31.18
N PRO A 7 -1.80 10.74 30.75
CA PRO A 7 -0.66 10.86 29.86
C PRO A 7 -1.17 10.74 28.42
N GLY A 8 -1.96 11.72 27.98
CA GLY A 8 -2.47 11.75 26.60
C GLY A 8 -1.52 12.48 25.64
N ILE A 9 -0.99 13.63 26.07
CA ILE A 9 -0.28 14.59 25.21
C ILE A 9 1.19 14.77 25.62
N ALA A 10 1.56 14.33 26.82
CA ALA A 10 2.90 14.51 27.39
C ALA A 10 3.81 13.28 27.23
N SER A 11 3.36 12.24 26.53
CA SER A 11 4.19 11.07 26.25
C SER A 11 5.05 11.33 25.02
N GLU A 12 6.33 10.96 25.11
CA GLU A 12 7.27 11.00 23.99
C GLU A 12 6.74 10.23 22.78
N THR A 13 6.06 9.10 23.03
CA THR A 13 5.43 8.26 22.02
C THR A 13 4.38 9.00 21.19
N PHE A 14 3.60 9.91 21.79
CA PHE A 14 2.59 10.68 21.06
C PHE A 14 3.22 11.66 20.06
N TRP A 15 4.24 12.40 20.50
CA TRP A 15 4.96 13.36 19.65
C TRP A 15 5.77 12.66 18.55
N LEU A 16 6.41 11.53 18.87
CA LEU A 16 7.06 10.69 17.87
C LEU A 16 6.07 10.19 16.82
N ARG A 17 4.86 9.79 17.23
CA ARG A 17 3.82 9.42 16.26
C ARG A 17 3.48 10.59 15.34
N ILE A 18 3.25 11.79 15.87
CA ILE A 18 2.96 12.98 15.06
C ILE A 18 4.09 13.25 14.05
N LEU A 19 5.36 13.12 14.47
CA LEU A 19 6.50 13.25 13.57
C LEU A 19 6.47 12.24 12.43
N PHE A 20 6.20 10.96 12.73
CA PHE A 20 6.03 9.93 11.70
C PHE A 20 4.81 10.18 10.83
N MET A 21 3.71 10.70 11.37
CA MET A 21 2.53 11.04 10.56
C MET A 21 2.85 12.13 9.54
N LEU A 22 3.56 13.18 9.94
CA LEU A 22 4.04 14.21 9.01
C LEU A 22 4.95 13.63 7.93
N PHE A 23 5.89 12.76 8.32
CA PHE A 23 6.76 12.05 7.39
C PHE A 23 5.94 11.21 6.37
N PHE A 24 4.96 10.43 6.84
CA PHE A 24 4.16 9.57 5.98
C PHE A 24 3.16 10.33 5.12
N VAL A 25 2.70 11.51 5.53
CA VAL A 25 1.93 12.42 4.65
C VAL A 25 2.79 12.85 3.45
N VAL A 26 4.05 13.23 3.69
CA VAL A 26 4.96 13.58 2.59
C VAL A 26 5.27 12.35 1.73
N ALA A 27 5.51 11.18 2.34
CA ALA A 27 5.73 9.95 1.60
C ALA A 27 4.52 9.59 0.73
N TYR A 28 3.30 9.78 1.23
CA TYR A 28 2.07 9.55 0.46
C TYR A 28 2.00 10.42 -0.80
N GLN A 29 2.41 11.69 -0.75
CA GLN A 29 2.46 12.53 -1.96
C GLN A 29 3.37 11.95 -3.03
N VAL A 30 4.50 11.34 -2.64
CA VAL A 30 5.40 10.65 -3.58
C VAL A 30 4.72 9.41 -4.17
N VAL A 31 4.04 8.62 -3.33
CA VAL A 31 3.31 7.42 -3.76
C VAL A 31 2.20 7.77 -4.75
N GLU A 32 1.43 8.83 -4.48
CA GLU A 32 0.38 9.34 -5.36
C GLU A 32 0.93 9.66 -6.75
N LEU A 33 2.07 10.36 -6.82
CA LEU A 33 2.75 10.66 -8.09
C LEU A 33 3.24 9.40 -8.80
N LEU A 34 3.78 8.41 -8.07
CA LEU A 34 4.23 7.15 -8.64
C LEU A 34 3.06 6.31 -9.19
N ILE A 35 1.94 6.27 -8.48
CA ILE A 35 0.72 5.59 -8.96
C ILE A 35 0.24 6.25 -10.26
N LEU A 36 0.17 7.58 -10.30
CA LEU A 36 -0.22 8.31 -11.51
C LEU A 36 0.72 8.01 -12.68
N LEU A 37 2.03 8.04 -12.44
CA LEU A 37 3.04 7.73 -13.45
C LEU A 37 2.89 6.28 -13.96
N THR A 38 2.78 5.30 -13.06
CA THR A 38 2.56 3.90 -13.41
C THR A 38 1.29 3.72 -14.24
N ALA A 39 0.19 4.40 -13.87
CA ALA A 39 -1.07 4.34 -14.62
C ALA A 39 -0.93 4.92 -16.05
N LEU A 40 -0.23 6.05 -16.20
CA LEU A 40 0.02 6.66 -17.51
C LEU A 40 0.89 5.76 -18.40
N ILE A 41 1.96 5.18 -17.84
CA ILE A 41 2.83 4.27 -18.60
C ILE A 41 2.03 3.01 -18.99
N GLN A 42 1.25 2.45 -18.05
CA GLN A 42 0.39 1.29 -18.33
C GLN A 42 -0.61 1.58 -19.46
N LEU A 43 -1.22 2.77 -19.47
CA LEU A 43 -2.14 3.20 -20.52
C LEU A 43 -1.45 3.22 -21.89
N VAL A 44 -0.22 3.73 -21.96
CA VAL A 44 0.59 3.70 -23.20
C VAL A 44 0.90 2.26 -23.63
N PHE A 45 1.25 1.38 -22.69
CA PHE A 45 1.50 -0.04 -22.99
C PHE A 45 0.27 -0.73 -23.60
N VAL A 46 -0.91 -0.54 -23.00
CA VAL A 46 -2.16 -1.10 -23.49
C VAL A 46 -2.52 -0.50 -24.85
N ALA A 47 -2.33 0.81 -25.05
CA ALA A 47 -2.64 1.48 -26.31
C ALA A 47 -1.77 0.99 -27.49
N ILE A 48 -0.51 0.66 -27.24
CA ILE A 48 0.44 0.24 -28.29
C ILE A 48 0.44 -1.28 -28.48
N ASN A 49 0.47 -2.06 -27.40
CA ASN A 49 0.67 -3.51 -27.44
C ASN A 49 -0.64 -4.31 -27.34
N GLY A 50 -1.74 -3.68 -26.94
CA GLY A 50 -3.01 -4.36 -26.64
C GLY A 50 -3.03 -5.10 -25.30
N ASP A 51 -1.88 -5.26 -24.65
CA ASP A 51 -1.73 -5.99 -23.40
C ASP A 51 -1.09 -5.14 -22.28
N LYS A 52 -1.34 -5.60 -21.05
CA LYS A 52 -0.81 -5.01 -19.82
C LYS A 52 0.65 -5.43 -19.60
N ASN A 53 1.48 -4.50 -19.11
CA ASN A 53 2.80 -4.85 -18.60
C ASN A 53 2.66 -5.41 -17.17
N LEU A 54 3.02 -6.69 -16.96
CA LEU A 54 2.88 -7.38 -15.67
C LEU A 54 3.74 -6.74 -14.56
N PHE A 55 4.93 -6.25 -14.88
CA PHE A 55 5.83 -5.62 -13.91
C PHE A 55 5.25 -4.29 -13.41
N LEU A 56 4.72 -3.46 -14.31
CA LEU A 56 4.02 -2.22 -13.94
C LEU A 56 2.74 -2.48 -13.16
N GLN A 57 2.02 -3.55 -13.50
CA GLN A 57 0.83 -3.98 -12.76
C GLN A 57 1.17 -4.37 -11.31
N GLN A 58 2.18 -5.22 -11.11
CA GLN A 58 2.66 -5.61 -9.77
C GLN A 58 3.17 -4.40 -8.99
N SER A 59 3.92 -3.50 -9.64
CA SER A 59 4.39 -2.26 -9.02
C SER A 59 3.22 -1.37 -8.57
N GLY A 60 2.19 -1.24 -9.40
CA GLY A 60 0.97 -0.50 -9.06
C GLY A 60 0.20 -1.11 -7.89
N ALA A 61 0.14 -2.45 -7.81
CA ALA A 61 -0.46 -3.15 -6.68
C ALA A 61 0.31 -2.88 -5.38
N ALA A 62 1.65 -3.03 -5.40
CA ALA A 62 2.50 -2.76 -4.25
C ALA A 62 2.39 -1.29 -3.77
N LEU A 63 2.38 -0.32 -4.70
CA LEU A 63 2.18 1.09 -4.37
C LEU A 63 0.81 1.35 -3.72
N SER A 64 -0.24 0.68 -4.20
CA SER A 64 -1.60 0.80 -3.66
C SER A 64 -1.69 0.22 -2.24
N ASP A 65 -1.08 -0.94 -2.01
CA ASP A 65 -0.98 -1.55 -0.68
C ASP A 65 -0.19 -0.66 0.28
N TYR A 66 0.91 -0.06 -0.19
CA TYR A 66 1.70 0.86 0.61
C TYR A 66 0.90 2.11 1.00
N ALA A 67 0.13 2.69 0.08
CA ALA A 67 -0.78 3.80 0.38
C ALA A 67 -1.82 3.42 1.45
N GLN A 68 -2.38 2.20 1.36
CA GLN A 68 -3.30 1.69 2.37
C GLN A 68 -2.62 1.56 3.75
N GLN A 69 -1.40 1.04 3.81
CA GLN A 69 -0.64 0.92 5.06
C GLN A 69 -0.38 2.30 5.68
N ILE A 70 0.00 3.29 4.88
CA ILE A 70 0.15 4.69 5.32
C ILE A 70 -1.16 5.17 5.94
N PHE A 71 -2.29 5.03 5.25
CA PHE A 71 -3.57 5.52 5.77
C PHE A 71 -3.98 4.81 7.05
N ARG A 72 -3.75 3.50 7.15
CA ARG A 72 -4.03 2.74 8.39
C ARG A 72 -3.20 3.26 9.56
N PHE A 73 -1.93 3.60 9.35
CA PHE A 73 -1.11 4.26 10.36
C PHE A 73 -1.63 5.67 10.70
N LEU A 74 -1.93 6.49 9.71
CA LEU A 74 -2.42 7.86 9.91
C LEU A 74 -3.78 7.93 10.61
N THR A 75 -4.61 6.89 10.50
CA THR A 75 -5.97 6.84 11.06
C THR A 75 -6.07 6.04 12.35
N TRP A 76 -4.93 5.68 12.97
CA TRP A 76 -4.89 4.84 14.17
C TRP A 76 -5.50 3.44 14.01
N ASN A 77 -5.72 2.98 12.79
CA ASN A 77 -6.17 1.60 12.53
C ASN A 77 -5.03 0.59 12.76
N GLN A 78 -3.78 1.03 12.66
CA GLN A 78 -2.58 0.25 12.94
C GLN A 78 -1.51 1.11 13.62
N ASP A 79 -0.71 0.48 14.48
CA ASP A 79 0.46 1.10 15.14
C ASP A 79 1.78 0.71 14.45
N GLU A 80 1.74 -0.27 13.55
CA GLU A 80 2.89 -0.66 12.74
C GLU A 80 3.23 0.45 11.73
N LYS A 81 4.53 0.78 11.65
CA LYS A 81 5.05 1.80 10.74
C LYS A 81 5.33 1.16 9.38
N PRO A 82 4.83 1.73 8.27
CA PRO A 82 5.17 1.27 6.93
C PRO A 82 6.67 1.35 6.60
N PHE A 83 7.06 0.84 5.42
CA PHE A 83 8.39 1.03 4.83
C PHE A 83 8.87 2.48 4.98
N PRO A 84 10.15 2.74 5.31
CA PRO A 84 11.28 1.81 5.40
C PRO A 84 11.42 1.06 6.74
N PHE A 85 10.43 1.14 7.64
CA PHE A 85 10.50 0.51 8.96
C PHE A 85 9.89 -0.90 8.99
N SER A 86 9.06 -1.22 8.01
CA SER A 86 8.56 -2.56 7.71
C SER A 86 9.00 -2.99 6.31
N PRO A 87 8.87 -4.28 5.96
CA PRO A 87 9.06 -4.75 4.60
C PRO A 87 8.16 -4.00 3.60
N TRP A 88 8.67 -3.83 2.38
CA TRP A 88 7.89 -3.31 1.26
C TRP A 88 6.77 -4.32 0.89
N PRO A 89 5.54 -3.87 0.61
CA PRO A 89 4.48 -4.78 0.17
C PRO A 89 4.83 -5.43 -1.16
N GLU A 90 4.55 -6.73 -1.29
CA GLU A 90 4.76 -7.46 -2.54
C GLU A 90 3.73 -7.08 -3.62
N GLY A 91 2.59 -6.50 -3.22
CA GLY A 91 1.45 -6.24 -4.09
C GLY A 91 0.66 -7.52 -4.37
N ALA A 92 -0.66 -7.42 -4.43
CA ALA A 92 -1.46 -8.55 -4.91
C ALA A 92 -1.02 -8.98 -6.31
N ALA A 93 -0.84 -10.29 -6.53
CA ALA A 93 -0.60 -10.84 -7.85
C ALA A 93 -1.73 -10.41 -8.80
N ALA A 94 -1.41 -10.24 -10.09
CA ALA A 94 -2.41 -9.96 -11.10
C ALA A 94 -3.57 -10.96 -10.95
N GLU A 95 -4.78 -10.46 -10.69
CA GLU A 95 -5.97 -11.29 -10.52
C GLU A 95 -5.99 -12.34 -11.63
N ALA A 96 -5.92 -13.62 -11.27
CA ALA A 96 -6.09 -14.71 -12.22
C ALA A 96 -7.47 -14.53 -12.87
N ASP A 97 -7.54 -14.68 -14.19
CA ASP A 97 -8.77 -14.47 -14.94
C ASP A 97 -9.90 -15.31 -14.32
N PRO A 98 -10.91 -14.69 -13.68
CA PRO A 98 -11.96 -15.41 -12.98
C PRO A 98 -12.88 -16.18 -13.93
N TYR A 99 -12.74 -16.01 -15.25
CA TYR A 99 -13.45 -16.76 -16.28
C TYR A 99 -12.63 -17.87 -16.91
N LEU A 100 -11.35 -18.03 -16.55
CA LEU A 100 -10.61 -19.25 -16.88
C LEU A 100 -11.06 -20.36 -15.93
N PRO A 101 -11.57 -21.49 -16.45
CA PRO A 101 -11.89 -22.65 -15.62
C PRO A 101 -10.62 -23.09 -14.88
N ASP A 102 -10.76 -23.39 -13.59
CA ASP A 102 -9.68 -23.93 -12.77
C ASP A 102 -9.15 -25.22 -13.44
N GLU A 103 -7.92 -25.21 -13.95
CA GLU A 103 -7.36 -26.35 -14.68
C GLU A 103 -7.27 -27.62 -13.82
N SER A 104 -7.43 -27.49 -12.50
CA SER A 104 -7.59 -28.61 -11.57
C SER A 104 -8.81 -29.51 -11.88
N GLU A 105 -9.83 -29.00 -12.58
CA GLU A 105 -11.01 -29.79 -12.97
C GLU A 105 -10.74 -30.77 -14.14
N LYS A 106 -9.67 -30.54 -14.92
CA LYS A 106 -9.30 -31.39 -16.07
C LYS A 106 -8.41 -32.57 -15.67
N GLN A 107 -7.79 -32.54 -14.51
CA GLN A 107 -6.83 -33.57 -14.09
C GLN A 107 -7.48 -34.79 -13.43
N ASP A 108 -8.79 -34.73 -13.16
CA ASP A 108 -9.58 -35.78 -12.52
C ASP A 108 -10.57 -36.49 -13.49
N ARG A 109 -10.38 -36.33 -14.82
CA ARG A 109 -11.14 -37.05 -15.86
C ARG A 109 -10.26 -37.95 -16.73
#